data_AF-D7BL66-F1
#
_entry.id   AF-D7BL66-F1
#
_cell.length_a   1.000
_cell.length_b   1.000
_cell.length_c   1.000
_cell.angle_alpha   90.00
_cell.angle_beta   90.00
_cell.angle_gamma   90.00
#
_symmetry.space_group_name_H-M   'P 1'
#
loop_
_entity.id
_entity.type
_entity.pdbx_description
1 polymer ?
#
loop_
_entity_poly.entity_id
_entity_poly.type
_entity_poly.pdbx_seq_one_letter_code
_entity_poly.pdbx_strand_id
1 'polypeptide(L)'
;MILLGVLLFSTLLVVPPRRMCLNMKPVEGSVDMAVVLDVAAAALMSGASLPVVLRHLAGALDGLTVGVSSSPSAKLSEVANMLVMGATWDEAWVGVDGYDLLARALKPAWVDGVAPVPLLQRAAQTHRLTQVRRAKEAAARLGAALVMPLGLCFLPAFVILGVVPVVAGAASSIW
;
A
#
# COMPACT_ATOMS: atom_id res chain seq x y z
N MET A 1 -45.21 -21.95 -3.71
CA MET A 1 -43.76 -22.22 -3.74
C MET A 1 -42.93 -21.05 -4.26
N ILE A 2 -43.37 -20.32 -5.29
CA ILE A 2 -42.61 -19.19 -5.86
C ILE A 2 -42.57 -17.96 -4.91
N LEU A 3 -43.67 -17.65 -4.21
CA LEU A 3 -43.73 -16.54 -3.24
C LEU A 3 -42.87 -16.73 -1.97
N LEU A 4 -42.64 -17.97 -1.54
CA LEU A 4 -41.87 -18.27 -0.32
C LEU A 4 -40.36 -18.00 -0.53
N GLY A 5 -39.86 -18.20 -1.76
CA GLY A 5 -38.48 -17.92 -2.14
C GLY A 5 -38.15 -16.43 -2.20
N VAL A 6 -39.14 -15.58 -2.50
CA VAL A 6 -38.96 -14.12 -2.60
C VAL A 6 -38.82 -13.46 -1.22
N LEU A 7 -39.57 -13.95 -0.23
CA LEU A 7 -39.55 -13.42 1.15
C LEU A 7 -38.26 -13.77 1.90
N LEU A 8 -37.71 -14.97 1.70
CA LEU A 8 -36.44 -15.42 2.30
C LEU A 8 -35.22 -14.68 1.74
N PHE A 9 -35.33 -14.14 0.52
CA PHE A 9 -34.28 -13.37 -0.14
C PHE A 9 -34.27 -11.89 0.28
N SER A 10 -35.45 -11.36 0.62
CA SER A 10 -35.65 -10.00 1.13
C SER A 10 -34.95 -9.76 2.48
N THR A 11 -34.86 -10.78 3.33
CA THR A 11 -34.17 -10.67 4.63
C THR A 11 -32.65 -10.63 4.51
N LEU A 12 -32.07 -11.16 3.42
CA LEU A 12 -30.63 -11.10 3.15
C LEU A 12 -30.16 -9.69 2.71
N LEU A 13 -31.08 -8.84 2.24
CA LEU A 13 -30.85 -7.45 1.82
C LEU A 13 -30.67 -6.48 2.99
N VAL A 14 -30.87 -6.93 4.24
CA VAL A 14 -30.74 -6.10 5.46
C VAL A 14 -29.37 -6.29 6.13
N VAL A 15 -28.32 -6.67 5.38
CA VAL A 15 -26.95 -6.57 5.87
C VAL A 15 -26.44 -5.15 5.56
N PRO A 16 -26.33 -4.25 6.54
CA PRO A 16 -25.95 -2.88 6.28
C PRO A 16 -24.49 -2.85 5.81
N PRO A 17 -24.14 -2.06 4.78
CA PRO A 17 -22.75 -1.85 4.43
C PRO A 17 -22.09 -1.12 5.60
N ARG A 18 -21.16 -1.80 6.27
CA ARG A 18 -20.29 -1.21 7.28
C ARG A 18 -19.63 0.03 6.67
N ARG A 19 -19.99 1.21 7.17
CA ARG A 19 -19.39 2.50 6.80
C ARG A 19 -17.89 2.42 7.04
N MET A 20 -17.12 2.14 6.00
CA MET A 20 -15.67 2.30 6.02
C MET A 20 -15.39 3.74 5.60
N CYS A 21 -15.39 4.64 6.59
CA CYS A 21 -14.88 5.99 6.41
C CYS A 21 -13.38 5.89 6.13
N LEU A 22 -12.98 6.01 4.87
CA LEU A 22 -11.60 6.24 4.45
C LEU A 22 -11.20 7.66 4.86
N ASN A 23 -10.89 7.82 6.15
CA ASN A 23 -10.31 9.06 6.65
C ASN A 23 -8.81 9.09 6.31
N MET A 24 -8.48 9.44 5.07
CA MET A 24 -7.14 9.95 4.76
C MET A 24 -7.10 11.43 5.17
N LYS A 25 -6.73 11.69 6.43
CA LYS A 25 -6.17 13.00 6.77
C LYS A 25 -4.75 13.03 6.20
N PRO A 26 -4.39 13.98 5.32
CA PRO A 26 -2.99 14.30 5.10
C PRO A 26 -2.41 14.63 6.48
N VAL A 27 -1.41 13.87 6.93
CA VAL A 27 -0.69 14.21 8.16
C VAL A 27 0.16 15.43 7.78
N GLU A 28 -0.30 16.62 8.15
CA GLU A 28 0.51 17.84 8.05
C GLU A 28 1.82 17.60 8.82
N GLY A 29 2.96 17.81 8.16
CA GLY A 29 4.28 17.49 8.70
C GLY A 29 4.73 16.03 8.53
N SER A 30 4.11 15.25 7.62
CA SER A 30 4.62 13.93 7.22
C SER A 30 5.38 13.95 5.90
N VAL A 31 6.57 13.33 5.91
CA VAL A 31 7.42 13.11 4.74
C VAL A 31 7.28 11.66 4.30
N ASP A 32 7.00 11.43 3.02
CA ASP A 32 6.97 10.08 2.45
C ASP A 32 8.38 9.46 2.49
N MET A 33 8.48 8.19 2.91
CA MET A 33 9.73 7.43 2.88
C MET A 33 10.34 7.39 1.47
N ALA A 34 9.54 7.42 0.41
CA ALA A 34 10.07 7.52 -0.96
C ALA A 34 10.87 8.81 -1.20
N VAL A 35 10.48 9.93 -0.56
CA VAL A 35 11.22 11.20 -0.63
C VAL A 35 12.54 11.08 0.14
N VAL A 36 12.52 10.45 1.32
CA VAL A 36 13.74 10.19 2.11
C VAL A 36 14.76 9.38 1.31
N LEU A 37 14.31 8.34 0.60
CA LEU A 37 15.16 7.51 -0.27
C LEU A 37 15.73 8.29 -1.46
N ASP A 38 14.94 9.15 -2.10
CA ASP A 38 15.40 9.95 -3.23
C ASP A 38 16.42 11.03 -2.79
N VAL A 39 16.20 11.66 -1.64
CA VAL A 39 17.17 12.62 -1.05
C VAL A 39 18.46 11.90 -0.68
N ALA A 40 18.38 10.71 -0.09
CA ALA A 40 19.56 9.88 0.18
C ALA A 40 20.32 9.55 -1.10
N ALA A 41 19.60 9.14 -2.17
CA ALA A 41 20.20 8.84 -3.46
C ALA A 41 20.88 10.06 -4.07
N ALA A 42 20.23 11.23 -4.05
CA ALA A 42 20.79 12.48 -4.56
C ALA A 42 22.06 12.90 -3.79
N ALA A 43 22.08 12.75 -2.47
CA ALA A 43 23.24 13.05 -1.65
C ALA A 43 24.41 12.08 -1.90
N LEU A 44 24.13 10.79 -2.14
CA LEU A 44 25.17 9.84 -2.52
C LEU A 44 25.72 10.13 -3.93
N MET A 45 24.86 10.53 -4.86
CA MET A 45 25.28 10.95 -6.20
C MET A 45 26.15 12.21 -6.20
N SER A 46 25.97 13.10 -5.20
CA SER A 46 26.84 14.27 -5.03
C SER A 46 28.20 13.94 -4.38
N GLY A 47 28.45 12.66 -4.05
CA GLY A 47 29.71 12.19 -3.48
C GLY A 47 29.76 12.17 -1.96
N ALA A 48 28.64 12.40 -1.26
CA ALA A 48 28.61 12.23 0.19
C ALA A 48 28.76 10.75 0.57
N SER A 49 29.42 10.49 1.70
CA SER A 49 29.52 9.12 2.25
C SER A 49 28.23 8.71 2.97
N LEU A 50 27.98 7.40 3.09
CA LEU A 50 26.78 6.88 3.76
C LEU A 50 26.55 7.48 5.17
N PRO A 51 27.55 7.52 6.07
CA PRO A 51 27.35 8.12 7.39
C PRO A 51 27.06 9.63 7.34
N VAL A 52 27.64 10.36 6.38
CA VAL A 52 27.36 11.79 6.18
C VAL A 52 25.90 11.98 5.74
N VAL A 53 25.41 11.17 4.80
CA VAL A 53 24.02 11.19 4.35
C VAL A 53 23.07 10.90 5.50
N LEU A 54 23.34 9.89 6.33
CA LEU A 54 22.51 9.56 7.49
C LEU A 54 22.43 10.70 8.51
N ARG A 55 23.54 11.40 8.80
CA ARG A 55 23.53 12.61 9.65
C ARG A 55 22.73 13.75 9.05
N HIS A 56 22.87 14.00 7.75
CA HIS A 56 22.09 15.05 7.08
C HIS A 56 20.59 14.73 7.06
N LEU A 57 20.22 13.47 6.85
CA LEU A 57 18.84 13.03 6.97
C LEU A 57 18.32 13.19 8.40
N ALA A 58 19.11 12.87 9.42
CA ALA A 58 18.73 13.08 10.82
C ALA A 58 18.36 14.55 11.10
N GLY A 59 19.17 15.50 10.61
CA GLY A 59 18.91 16.93 10.76
C GLY A 59 17.74 17.41 9.90
N ALA A 60 17.64 16.95 8.64
CA ALA A 60 16.57 17.36 7.73
C ALA A 60 15.18 16.83 8.14
N LEU A 61 15.14 15.71 8.86
CA LEU A 61 13.91 15.07 9.36
C LEU A 61 13.57 15.46 10.80
N ASP A 62 14.38 16.31 11.44
CA ASP A 62 14.10 16.75 12.81
C ASP A 62 12.75 17.49 12.90
N GLY A 63 11.93 17.08 13.86
CA GLY A 63 10.55 17.57 14.01
C GLY A 63 9.55 17.11 12.94
N LEU A 64 9.95 16.29 11.97
CA LEU A 64 9.05 15.75 10.94
C LEU A 64 8.66 14.30 11.25
N THR A 65 7.47 13.91 10.78
CA THR A 65 7.04 12.50 10.81
C THR A 65 7.41 11.83 9.49
N VAL A 66 7.85 10.56 9.52
CA VAL A 66 8.20 9.83 8.29
C VAL A 66 7.18 8.73 8.04
N GLY A 67 6.38 8.89 6.99
CA GLY A 67 5.26 8.02 6.69
C GLY A 67 4.23 7.98 7.84
N VAL A 68 3.99 6.79 8.37
CA VAL A 68 3.02 6.56 9.47
C VAL A 68 3.71 6.44 10.83
N SER A 69 5.06 6.47 10.87
CA SER A 69 5.83 6.28 12.09
C SER A 69 6.45 7.60 12.54
N SER A 70 6.17 8.00 13.77
CA SER A 70 6.86 9.10 14.46
C SER A 70 8.20 8.60 15.02
N SER A 71 9.08 8.10 14.16
CA SER A 71 10.36 7.56 14.60
C SER A 71 11.39 8.69 14.76
N PRO A 72 12.09 8.80 15.91
CA PRO A 72 13.03 9.90 16.14
C PRO A 72 14.15 9.95 15.10
N SER A 73 14.31 11.10 14.44
CA SER A 73 15.38 11.31 13.45
C SER A 73 16.78 11.23 14.07
N ALA A 74 16.91 11.52 15.38
CA ALA A 74 18.15 11.40 16.15
C ALA A 74 18.79 10.00 16.06
N LYS A 75 17.98 8.94 15.92
CA LYS A 75 18.48 7.57 15.76
C LYS A 75 19.34 7.39 14.50
N LEU A 76 19.06 8.14 13.42
CA LEU A 76 19.90 8.09 12.21
C LEU A 76 21.29 8.71 12.44
N SER A 77 21.38 9.74 13.30
CA SER A 77 22.67 10.33 13.69
C SER A 77 23.48 9.35 14.54
N GLU A 78 22.82 8.63 15.44
CA GLU A 78 23.43 7.57 16.25
C GLU A 78 23.96 6.43 15.37
N VAL A 79 23.16 5.91 14.44
CA VAL A 79 23.60 4.91 13.44
C VAL A 79 24.85 5.41 12.71
N ALA A 80 24.83 6.65 12.22
CA ALA A 80 25.96 7.23 11.50
C ALA A 80 27.23 7.29 12.36
N ASN A 81 27.11 7.62 13.64
CA ASN A 81 28.23 7.64 14.56
C ASN A 81 28.76 6.23 14.85
N MET A 82 27.87 5.25 15.08
CA MET A 82 28.26 3.85 15.30
C MET A 82 29.02 3.28 14.10
N LEU A 83 28.56 3.53 12.89
CA LEU A 83 29.24 3.10 11.67
C LEU A 83 30.62 3.75 11.52
N VAL A 84 30.77 5.02 11.88
CA VAL A 84 32.08 5.71 11.89
C VAL A 84 33.02 5.13 12.96
N MET A 85 32.48 4.70 14.10
CA MET A 85 33.24 4.00 15.16
C MET A 85 33.58 2.55 14.81
N GLY A 86 33.19 2.05 13.64
CA GLY A 86 33.49 0.70 13.18
C GLY A 86 32.51 -0.39 13.64
N ALA A 87 31.35 0.00 14.18
CA ALA A 87 30.30 -0.97 14.47
C ALA A 87 29.82 -1.66 13.19
N THR A 88 29.37 -2.91 13.33
CA THR A 88 28.76 -3.63 12.21
C THR A 88 27.42 -2.98 11.83
N TRP A 89 26.95 -3.28 10.61
CA TRP A 89 25.65 -2.79 10.15
C TRP A 89 24.52 -3.22 11.09
N ASP A 90 24.48 -4.51 11.47
CA ASP A 90 23.39 -5.03 12.27
C ASP A 90 23.40 -4.46 13.70
N GLU A 91 24.57 -4.17 14.29
CA GLU A 91 24.68 -3.47 15.57
C GLU A 91 24.22 -2.02 15.49
N ALA A 92 24.64 -1.29 14.45
CA ALA A 92 24.32 0.13 14.30
C ALA A 92 22.83 0.40 14.10
N TRP A 93 22.09 -0.56 13.55
CA TRP A 93 20.65 -0.42 13.28
C TRP A 93 19.74 -1.04 14.34
N VAL A 94 20.29 -1.54 15.46
CA VAL A 94 19.48 -2.07 16.58
C VAL A 94 18.55 -0.99 17.12
N GLY A 95 17.25 -1.32 17.19
CA GLY A 95 16.24 -0.43 17.77
C GLY A 95 15.90 0.79 16.91
N VAL A 96 16.30 0.82 15.64
CA VAL A 96 15.99 1.92 14.71
C VAL A 96 14.73 1.59 13.92
N ASP A 97 13.57 1.94 14.48
CA ASP A 97 12.27 1.69 13.84
C ASP A 97 11.94 2.71 12.75
N GLY A 98 11.06 2.36 11.83
CA GLY A 98 10.50 3.31 10.85
C GLY A 98 11.42 3.63 9.66
N TYR A 99 12.69 3.24 9.72
CA TYR A 99 13.68 3.44 8.64
C TYR A 99 14.09 2.13 7.94
N ASP A 100 13.34 1.04 8.13
CA ASP A 100 13.71 -0.29 7.63
C ASP A 100 13.94 -0.33 6.12
N LEU A 101 13.16 0.44 5.35
CA LEU A 101 13.29 0.48 3.91
C LEU A 101 14.61 1.16 3.47
N LEU A 102 15.00 2.23 4.16
CA LEU A 102 16.28 2.90 3.98
C LEU A 102 17.43 1.97 4.39
N ALA A 103 17.32 1.34 5.56
CA ALA A 103 18.33 0.41 6.07
C ALA A 103 18.55 -0.77 5.11
N ARG A 104 17.47 -1.42 4.65
CA ARG A 104 17.57 -2.53 3.69
C ARG A 104 18.18 -2.13 2.35
N ALA A 105 17.90 -0.92 1.87
CA ALA A 105 18.45 -0.43 0.60
C ALA A 105 19.94 -0.09 0.70
N LEU A 106 20.39 0.40 1.85
CA LEU A 106 21.79 0.79 2.08
C LEU A 106 22.69 -0.37 2.55
N LYS A 107 22.14 -1.41 3.20
CA LYS A 107 22.93 -2.54 3.73
C LYS A 107 23.88 -3.16 2.71
N PRO A 108 23.46 -3.53 1.48
CA PRO A 108 24.36 -4.15 0.50
C PRO A 108 25.48 -3.20 0.05
N ALA A 109 25.23 -1.89 0.07
CA ALA A 109 26.26 -0.91 -0.26
C ALA A 109 27.33 -0.79 0.82
N TRP A 110 26.94 -0.93 2.09
CA TRP A 110 27.87 -0.90 3.21
C TRP A 110 28.64 -2.22 3.38
N VAL A 111 27.95 -3.36 3.27
CA VAL A 111 28.52 -4.69 3.54
C VAL A 111 29.29 -5.22 2.34
N ASP A 112 28.72 -5.10 1.14
CA ASP A 112 29.22 -5.75 -0.08
C ASP A 112 29.83 -4.74 -1.09
N GLY A 113 29.81 -3.44 -0.78
CA GLY A 113 30.34 -2.40 -1.66
C GLY A 113 29.52 -2.16 -2.94
N VAL A 114 28.28 -2.64 -2.98
CA VAL A 114 27.38 -2.47 -4.14
C VAL A 114 26.98 -1.00 -4.31
N ALA A 115 26.77 -0.54 -5.54
CA ALA A 115 26.30 0.82 -5.79
C ALA A 115 24.94 1.08 -5.08
N PRO A 116 24.85 2.06 -4.15
CA PRO A 116 23.64 2.29 -3.34
C PRO A 116 22.51 2.97 -4.12
N VAL A 117 22.85 3.82 -5.09
CA VAL A 117 21.89 4.70 -5.80
C VAL A 117 20.79 3.89 -6.52
N PRO A 118 21.11 2.85 -7.33
CA PRO A 118 20.07 2.04 -7.97
C PRO A 118 19.17 1.31 -6.97
N LEU A 119 19.71 0.87 -5.83
CA LEU A 119 18.93 0.18 -4.79
C LEU A 119 17.94 1.12 -4.12
N LEU A 120 18.36 2.35 -3.81
CA LEU A 120 17.49 3.40 -3.27
C LEU A 120 16.39 3.80 -4.25
N GLN A 121 16.73 4.05 -5.52
CA GLN A 121 15.76 4.39 -6.56
C GLN A 121 14.73 3.28 -6.77
N ARG A 122 15.17 2.01 -6.80
CA ARG A 122 14.28 0.86 -6.90
C ARG A 122 13.37 0.74 -5.67
N ALA A 123 13.91 0.95 -4.48
CA ALA A 123 13.12 0.94 -3.24
C ALA A 123 12.06 2.05 -3.23
N ALA A 124 12.42 3.28 -3.62
CA ALA A 124 11.51 4.42 -3.73
C ALA A 124 10.39 4.17 -4.75
N GLN A 125 10.74 3.67 -5.93
CA GLN A 125 9.77 3.32 -6.97
C GLN A 125 8.81 2.21 -6.50
N THR A 126 9.34 1.17 -5.85
CA THR A 126 8.53 0.07 -5.31
C THR A 126 7.57 0.56 -4.23
N HIS A 127 8.02 1.48 -3.36
CA HIS A 127 7.17 2.09 -2.34
C HIS A 127 6.00 2.86 -2.97
N ARG A 128 6.28 3.73 -3.94
CA ARG A 128 5.27 4.51 -4.69
C ARG A 128 4.24 3.61 -5.38
N LEU A 129 4.70 2.57 -6.08
CA LEU A 129 3.82 1.62 -6.78
C LEU A 129 2.92 0.87 -5.81
N THR A 130 3.43 0.50 -4.64
CA THR A 130 2.65 -0.19 -3.61
C THR A 130 1.53 0.70 -3.06
N GLN A 131 1.78 2.00 -2.86
CA GLN A 131 0.75 2.95 -2.44
C GLN A 131 -0.35 3.10 -3.49
N VAL A 132 0.02 3.23 -4.77
CA VAL A 132 -0.96 3.31 -5.88
C VAL A 132 -1.79 2.01 -5.98
N ARG A 133 -1.17 0.84 -5.81
CA ARG A 133 -1.90 -0.44 -5.83
C ARG A 133 -2.92 -0.53 -4.70
N ARG A 134 -2.56 -0.11 -3.48
CA ARG A 134 -3.50 -0.08 -2.34
C ARG A 134 -4.71 0.81 -2.61
N ALA A 135 -4.48 1.98 -3.22
CA ALA A 135 -5.57 2.88 -3.62
C ALA A 135 -6.47 2.23 -4.69
N LYS A 136 -5.88 1.55 -5.68
CA LYS A 136 -6.63 0.83 -6.73
C LYS A 136 -7.41 -0.35 -6.18
N GLU A 137 -6.86 -1.13 -5.26
CA GLU A 137 -7.55 -2.24 -4.60
C GLU A 137 -8.76 -1.74 -3.78
N ALA A 138 -8.61 -0.61 -3.07
CA ALA A 138 -9.73 0.01 -2.36
C ALA A 138 -10.84 0.46 -3.32
N ALA A 139 -10.48 1.03 -4.47
CA ALA A 139 -11.44 1.41 -5.52
C ALA A 139 -12.11 0.19 -6.19
N ALA A 140 -11.35 -0.88 -6.46
CA ALA A 140 -11.88 -2.10 -7.06
C ALA A 140 -12.88 -2.82 -6.14
N ARG A 141 -12.66 -2.79 -4.81
CA ARG A 141 -13.62 -3.31 -3.82
C ARG A 141 -14.95 -2.55 -3.84
N LEU A 142 -14.93 -1.24 -4.09
CA LEU A 142 -16.14 -0.45 -4.29
C LEU A 142 -16.84 -0.85 -5.59
N GLY A 143 -16.11 -0.95 -6.71
CA GLY A 143 -16.68 -1.37 -7.99
C GLY A 143 -17.33 -2.75 -7.94
N ALA A 144 -16.67 -3.74 -7.31
CA ALA A 144 -17.23 -5.07 -7.12
C ALA A 144 -18.48 -5.08 -6.21
N ALA A 145 -18.50 -4.25 -5.17
CA ALA A 145 -19.67 -4.07 -4.30
C ALA A 145 -20.86 -3.43 -5.04
N LEU A 146 -20.63 -2.62 -6.07
CA LEU A 146 -21.70 -2.04 -6.90
C LEU A 146 -22.18 -2.98 -8.02
N VAL A 147 -21.30 -3.81 -8.59
CA VAL A 147 -21.68 -4.72 -9.68
C VAL A 147 -22.40 -5.97 -9.16
N MET A 148 -22.08 -6.45 -7.95
CA MET A 148 -22.79 -7.56 -7.30
C MET A 148 -24.32 -7.38 -7.23
N PRO A 149 -24.87 -6.26 -6.73
CA PRO A 149 -26.33 -6.05 -6.69
C PRO A 149 -26.96 -5.89 -8.07
N LEU A 150 -26.24 -5.30 -9.05
CA LEU A 150 -26.76 -5.15 -10.41
C LEU A 150 -26.84 -6.49 -11.16
N GLY A 151 -25.82 -7.35 -11.03
CA GLY A 151 -25.83 -8.71 -11.60
C GLY A 151 -26.93 -9.58 -11.00
N LEU A 152 -27.15 -9.49 -9.68
CA LEU A 152 -28.23 -10.19 -9.00
C LEU A 152 -29.63 -9.66 -9.38
N CYS A 153 -29.75 -8.38 -9.73
CA CYS A 153 -31.02 -7.79 -10.16
C CYS A 153 -31.36 -8.15 -11.62
N PHE A 154 -30.35 -8.29 -12.48
CA PHE A 154 -30.57 -8.64 -13.90
C PHE A 154 -30.92 -10.11 -14.11
N LEU A 155 -30.40 -11.00 -13.27
CA LEU A 155 -30.59 -12.44 -13.39
C LEU A 155 -32.08 -12.87 -13.36
N PRO A 156 -32.94 -12.41 -12.41
CA PRO A 156 -34.35 -12.76 -12.43
C PRO A 156 -35.09 -12.15 -13.63
N ALA A 157 -34.73 -10.95 -14.07
CA ALA A 157 -35.32 -10.33 -15.26
C ALA A 157 -34.98 -11.11 -16.54
N PHE A 158 -33.74 -11.57 -16.70
CA PHE A 158 -33.31 -12.38 -17.84
C PHE A 158 -33.99 -13.75 -17.87
N VAL A 159 -34.19 -14.38 -16.71
CA VAL A 159 -34.90 -15.67 -16.63
C VAL A 159 -36.35 -15.50 -17.09
N ILE A 160 -37.04 -14.46 -16.61
CA ILE A 160 -38.44 -14.20 -16.96
C ILE A 160 -38.58 -13.81 -18.44
N LEU A 161 -37.69 -12.94 -18.95
CA LEU A 161 -37.81 -12.39 -20.30
C LEU A 161 -37.18 -13.26 -21.39
N GLY A 162 -36.14 -14.05 -21.09
CA GLY A 162 -35.34 -14.77 -22.09
C GLY A 162 -35.48 -16.29 -22.04
N VAL A 163 -35.36 -16.90 -20.85
CA VAL A 163 -35.31 -18.37 -20.73
C VAL A 163 -36.71 -19.00 -20.77
N VAL A 164 -37.66 -18.41 -20.05
CA VAL A 164 -39.04 -18.94 -19.97
C VAL A 164 -39.71 -19.05 -21.35
N PRO A 165 -39.66 -18.02 -22.24
CA PRO A 165 -40.31 -18.11 -23.55
C PRO A 165 -39.67 -19.14 -24.49
N VAL A 166 -38.35 -19.28 -24.46
CA VAL A 166 -37.61 -20.21 -25.33
C VAL A 166 -37.89 -21.66 -24.95
N VAL A 167 -37.90 -21.98 -23.65
CA VAL A 167 -38.23 -23.33 -23.17
C VAL A 167 -39.70 -23.66 -23.46
N ALA A 168 -40.61 -22.70 -23.29
CA ALA A 168 -42.03 -22.88 -23.62
C ALA A 168 -42.25 -23.15 -25.12
N GLY A 169 -41.57 -22.39 -26.00
CA GLY A 169 -41.63 -22.58 -27.45
C GLY A 169 -41.06 -23.93 -27.89
N ALA A 170 -39.90 -24.33 -27.37
CA ALA A 170 -39.30 -25.63 -27.67
C ALA A 170 -40.20 -26.79 -27.22
N ALA A 171 -40.79 -26.70 -26.04
CA ALA A 171 -41.73 -27.71 -25.54
C ALA A 171 -42.98 -27.83 -26.41
N SER A 172 -43.52 -26.72 -26.94
CA SER A 172 -44.66 -26.75 -27.86
C SER A 172 -44.36 -27.30 -29.26
N SER A 173 -43.10 -27.37 -29.66
CA SER A 173 -42.71 -27.89 -30.98
C SER A 173 -42.46 -29.40 -31.01
N ILE A 174 -42.38 -30.03 -29.84
CA ILE A 174 -42.09 -31.47 -29.67
C ILE A 174 -43.37 -32.26 -29.33
N TRP A 175 -44.47 -31.57 -29.03
CA TRP A 175 -45.79 -32.13 -28.75
C TRP A 175 -46.79 -31.83 -29.86
#